data_AF-A0A538G2I0-F1
#
_entry.id   AF-A0A538G2I0-F1
#
_cell.length_a   1.000
_cell.length_b   1.000
_cell.length_c   1.000
_cell.angle_alpha   90.00
_cell.angle_beta   90.00
_cell.angle_gamma   90.00
#
_symmetry.space_group_name_H-M   'P 1'
#
loop_
_entity.id
_entity.type
_entity.pdbx_description
1 polymer ?
#
loop_
_entity_poly.entity_id
_entity_poly.type
_entity_poly.pdbx_seq_one_letter_code
_entity_poly.pdbx_strand_id
1 'polypeptide(L)' 'MPGPSTQLIRGVALFADADDAFLQRLADEFIERTYAPGETITEEGEAGRTFVVIESGDVT' A
#
# COMPACT_ATOMS: atom_id res chain seq x y z
N MET A 1 -8.93 -12.44 3.73
CA MET A 1 -9.40 -11.35 2.85
C MET A 1 -8.47 -11.38 1.65
N PRO A 2 -8.95 -11.32 0.40
CA PRO A 2 -8.06 -11.18 -0.74
C PRO A 2 -7.28 -9.87 -0.59
N GLY A 3 -5.97 -9.90 -0.85
CA GLY A 3 -5.16 -8.70 -0.92
C GLY A 3 -5.52 -7.81 -2.12
N PRO A 4 -4.87 -6.65 -2.28
CA PRO A 4 -5.11 -5.76 -3.40
C PRO A 4 -4.81 -6.44 -4.74
N SER A 5 -5.42 -5.94 -5.81
CA SER A 5 -5.13 -6.46 -7.15
C SER A 5 -3.67 -6.14 -7.56
N THR A 6 -3.03 -7.05 -8.31
CA THR A 6 -1.68 -6.83 -8.85
C THR A 6 -1.62 -5.60 -9.77
N GLN A 7 -2.73 -5.27 -10.43
CA GLN A 7 -2.85 -4.11 -11.30
C GLN A 7 -2.82 -2.78 -10.52
N LEU A 8 -3.36 -2.75 -9.30
CA LEU A 8 -3.24 -1.60 -8.41
C LEU A 8 -1.78 -1.38 -8.01
N ILE A 9 -1.08 -2.44 -7.62
CA ILE A 9 0.33 -2.36 -7.20
C ILE A 9 1.20 -1.90 -8.38
N ARG A 10 0.96 -2.42 -9.59
CA ARG A 10 1.65 -2.01 -10.82
C ARG A 10 1.44 -0.53 -11.16
N GLY A 11 0.33 0.07 -10.71
CA GLY A 11 0.08 1.50 -10.87
C GLY A 11 1.00 2.40 -10.05
N VAL A 12 1.64 1.86 -9.00
CA VAL A 12 2.63 2.58 -8.21
C VAL A 12 3.95 2.58 -8.97
N ALA A 13 4.49 3.77 -9.25
CA ALA A 13 5.70 3.94 -10.07
C ALA A 13 6.91 3.11 -9.58
N LEU A 14 7.01 2.87 -8.26
CA LEU A 14 8.04 2.03 -7.67
C LEU A 14 8.02 0.56 -8.17
N PHE A 15 6.85 0.06 -8.58
CA PHE A 15 6.63 -1.33 -8.98
C PHE A 15 6.22 -1.48 -10.45
N ALA A 16 6.29 -0.41 -11.25
CA ALA A 16 5.81 -0.41 -12.62
C ALA A 16 6.44 -1.53 -13.49
N ASP A 17 7.75 -1.74 -13.31
CA ASP A 17 8.54 -2.72 -14.08
C ASP A 17 8.67 -4.09 -13.38
N ALA A 18 7.98 -4.30 -12.26
CA ALA A 18 8.00 -5.58 -11.56
C ALA A 18 7.30 -6.69 -12.36
N ASP A 19 7.82 -7.91 -12.25
CA ASP A 19 7.17 -9.10 -12.83
C ASP A 19 5.91 -9.51 -12.05
N ASP A 20 5.03 -10.27 -12.72
CA ASP A 20 3.74 -10.66 -12.14
C ASP A 20 3.88 -11.56 -10.92
N ALA A 21 4.94 -12.37 -10.84
CA ALA A 21 5.17 -13.26 -9.70
C ALA A 21 5.53 -12.48 -8.44
N PHE A 22 6.36 -11.45 -8.57
CA PHE A 22 6.69 -10.52 -7.50
C PHE A 22 5.48 -9.69 -7.08
N LEU A 23 4.70 -9.18 -8.04
CA LEU A 23 3.47 -8.44 -7.73
C LEU A 23 2.44 -9.31 -7.00
N GLN A 24 2.31 -10.58 -7.38
CA GLN A 24 1.41 -11.50 -6.69
C GLN A 24 1.86 -11.74 -5.24
N ARG A 25 3.16 -11.94 -5.02
CA ARG A 25 3.72 -12.06 -3.66
C ARG A 25 3.50 -10.81 -2.83
N LEU A 26 3.69 -9.63 -3.41
CA LEU A 26 3.39 -8.37 -2.73
C LEU A 26 1.91 -8.32 -2.37
N ALA A 27 1.01 -8.57 -3.32
CA ALA A 27 -0.43 -8.57 -3.09
C ALA A 27 -0.85 -9.47 -1.92
N ASP A 28 -0.19 -10.63 -1.77
CA ASP A 28 -0.43 -11.55 -0.66
C ASP A 28 0.09 -11.02 0.71
N GLU A 29 1.08 -10.13 0.71
CA GLU A 29 1.67 -9.51 1.90
C GLU A 29 0.99 -8.20 2.31
N PHE A 30 0.31 -7.50 1.39
CA PHE A 30 -0.41 -6.26 1.68
C PHE A 30 -1.57 -6.49 2.67
N ILE A 31 -1.74 -5.55 3.59
CA ILE A 31 -2.84 -5.54 4.55
C ILE A 31 -3.71 -4.32 4.28
N GLU A 32 -4.98 -4.55 3.95
CA GLU A 32 -5.96 -3.49 3.76
C GLU A 32 -6.29 -2.78 5.09
N ARG A 33 -6.32 -1.45 5.03
CA ARG A 33 -6.64 -0.56 6.16
C ARG A 33 -7.50 0.60 5.67
N THR A 34 -8.55 0.91 6.42
CA THR A 34 -9.38 2.10 6.23
C THR A 34 -9.15 3.05 7.39
N TYR A 35 -8.96 4.33 7.09
CA TYR A 35 -8.74 5.39 8.08
C TYR A 35 -9.89 6.39 8.02
N ALA A 36 -10.31 6.91 9.16
CA ALA A 36 -11.27 8.01 9.21
C ALA A 36 -10.59 9.37 8.91
N PRO A 37 -11.34 10.39 8.44
CA PRO A 37 -10.79 11.73 8.30
C PRO A 37 -10.19 12.25 9.62
N GLY A 38 -8.92 12.68 9.57
CA GLY A 38 -8.17 13.16 10.73
C GLY A 38 -7.47 12.08 11.55
N GLU A 39 -7.60 10.80 11.18
CA GLU A 39 -6.85 9.72 11.80
C GLU A 39 -5.38 9.76 11.36
N THR A 40 -4.46 9.50 12.30
CA THR A 40 -3.02 9.50 12.03
C THR A 40 -2.61 8.17 11.41
N ILE A 41 -2.00 8.22 10.21
CA ILE A 41 -1.48 7.03 9.52
C ILE A 41 -0.05 6.72 9.96
N THR A 42 0.79 7.75 10.05
CA THR A 42 2.20 7.66 10.51
C THR A 42 2.55 8.91 11.32
N GLU A 43 3.36 8.76 12.37
CA GLU A 43 3.79 9.87 13.23
C GLU A 43 5.32 10.08 13.19
N GLU A 44 5.77 11.34 13.31
CA GLU A 44 7.20 11.66 13.36
C GLU A 44 7.86 11.04 14.60
N GLY A 45 9.04 10.45 14.42
CA GLY A 45 9.77 9.78 15.48
C GLY A 45 9.35 8.32 15.69
N GLU A 46 8.29 7.85 15.04
CA GLU A 46 7.99 6.42 14.96
C GLU A 46 8.98 5.70 14.04
N ALA A 47 9.21 4.42 14.34
CA ALA A 47 10.00 3.58 13.48
C ALA A 47 9.25 3.36 12.15
N GLY A 48 9.77 3.94 11.07
CA GLY A 48 9.24 3.77 9.71
C GLY A 48 9.39 2.33 9.21
N ARG A 49 8.47 1.46 9.63
CA ARG A 49 8.48 0.02 9.33
C ARG A 49 7.44 -0.39 8.27
N THR A 50 6.59 0.54 7.86
CA THR A 50 5.45 0.26 6.99
C THR A 50 5.54 1.12 5.73
N PHE A 51 5.33 0.49 4.58
CA PHE A 51 5.08 1.18 3.32
C PHE A 51 3.58 1.21 3.07
N VAL A 52 3.01 2.40 2.92
CA VAL A 52 1.56 2.59 2.72
C VAL A 52 1.33 3.04 1.28
N VAL A 53 0.39 2.37 0.61
CA VAL A 53 -0.12 2.75 -0.71
C VAL A 53 -1.56 3.22 -0.52
N ILE A 54 -1.86 4.42 -1.00
CA ILE A 54 -3.21 4.98 -0.95
C ILE A 54 -3.98 4.51 -2.20
N GLU A 55 -4.92 3.58 -2.01
CA GLU A 55 -5.84 3.16 -3.07
C GLU A 55 -6.86 4.24 -3.41
N SER A 56 -7.40 4.92 -2.38
CA SER A 56 -8.36 6.02 -2.53
C SER A 56 -8.32 6.97 -1.34
N GLY A 57 -8.62 8.24 -1.60
CA GLY A 57 -8.58 9.33 -0.61
C GLY A 57 -7.33 10.19 -0.71
N ASP A 58 -7.26 11.21 0.14
CA ASP A 58 -6.18 12.17 0.22
C ASP A 58 -5.62 12.19 1.65
N VAL A 59 -4.30 12.33 1.76
CA VAL A 59 -3.56 12.37 3.02
C VAL A 59 -2.66 13.62 3.02
N THR A 60 -2.51 14.26 4.17
CA THR A 60 -1.74 15.52 4.34
C THR A 60 -0.82 15.45 5.52
#